data_AF-A0A1Z1MBV2-F1
#
_entry.id   AF-A0A1Z1MBV2-F1
#
_cell.length_a   1.000
_cell.length_b   1.000
_cell.length_c   1.000
_cell.angle_alpha   90.00
_cell.angle_beta   90.00
_cell.angle_gamma   90.00
#
_symmetry.space_group_name_H-M   'P 1'
#
loop_
_entity.id
_entity.type
_entity.pdbx_description
1 polymer ?
#
loop_
_entity_poly.entity_id
_entity_poly.type
_entity_poly.pdbx_seq_one_letter_code
_entity_poly.pdbx_strand_id
1 'polypeptide(L)'
;MDNSFFIIRVCEQKIIEVYFYSYKNSLQNNKHYPICFVCQLYDFSQMVNLLSLCNNIINCSSIHKFYLGKEIFKAQISIQLQQYYVQD
;
A
#
# COMPACT_ATOMS: atom_id res chain seq x y z
N MET A 1 -5.44 -15.49 5.45
CA MET A 1 -5.21 -14.14 4.87
C MET A 1 -6.55 -13.45 4.83
N ASP A 2 -6.64 -12.21 5.30
CA ASP A 2 -7.85 -11.39 5.11
C ASP A 2 -8.22 -11.36 3.61
N ASN A 3 -9.49 -11.17 3.28
CA ASN A 3 -9.98 -11.03 1.90
C ASN A 3 -9.54 -9.70 1.26
N SER A 4 -8.29 -9.30 1.44
CA SER A 4 -7.74 -8.04 0.98
C SER A 4 -6.24 -8.15 0.78
N PHE A 5 -5.68 -7.39 -0.15
CA PHE A 5 -4.25 -7.38 -0.41
C PHE A 5 -3.78 -5.99 -0.84
N PHE A 6 -2.49 -5.75 -0.68
CA PHE A 6 -1.82 -4.51 -1.07
C PHE A 6 -0.94 -4.76 -2.29
N ILE A 7 -0.96 -3.83 -3.25
CA ILE A 7 0.05 -3.75 -4.31
C ILE A 7 0.83 -2.46 -4.08
N ILE A 8 2.14 -2.55 -4.06
CA ILE A 8 3.05 -1.41 -3.97
C ILE A 8 3.78 -1.27 -5.29
N ARG A 9 3.90 -0.04 -5.78
CA ARG A 9 4.67 0.29 -6.98
C ARG A 9 5.59 1.45 -6.69
N VAL A 10 6.75 1.41 -7.34
CA VAL A 10 7.71 2.50 -7.34
C VAL A 10 7.74 3.11 -8.73
N CYS A 11 7.41 4.39 -8.83
CA CYS A 11 7.44 5.16 -10.07
C CYS A 11 8.60 6.16 -10.04
N GLU A 12 9.35 6.20 -11.14
CA GLU A 12 10.47 7.14 -11.36
C GLU A 12 11.51 7.18 -10.22
N GLN A 13 11.63 6.09 -9.45
CA GLN A 13 12.51 6.01 -8.27
C GLN A 13 12.28 7.13 -7.25
N LYS A 14 11.06 7.70 -7.18
CA LYS A 14 10.75 8.83 -6.27
C LYS A 14 9.39 8.72 -5.63
N ILE A 15 8.47 8.05 -6.30
CA ILE A 15 7.06 7.96 -5.91
C ILE A 15 6.77 6.53 -5.50
N ILE A 16 6.11 6.37 -4.36
CA ILE A 16 5.56 5.10 -3.91
C ILE A 16 4.04 5.19 -4.05
N GLU A 17 3.48 4.24 -4.78
CA GLU A 17 2.05 4.04 -4.92
C GLU A 17 1.63 2.82 -4.11
N VAL A 18 0.58 2.96 -3.29
CA VAL A 18 0.01 1.88 -2.50
C VAL A 18 -1.44 1.69 -2.94
N TYR A 19 -1.72 0.52 -3.50
CA TYR A 19 -3.07 0.11 -3.88
C TYR A 19 -3.61 -0.89 -2.88
N PHE A 20 -4.80 -0.64 -2.36
CA PHE A 20 -5.51 -1.57 -1.49
C PHE A 20 -6.73 -2.14 -2.20
N TYR A 21 -6.78 -3.47 -2.30
CA TYR A 21 -7.88 -4.23 -2.85
C TYR A 21 -8.58 -5.00 -1.72
N SER A 22 -9.90 -4.90 -1.66
CA SER A 22 -10.72 -5.65 -0.70
C SER A 22 -11.80 -6.43 -1.42
N TYR A 23 -11.75 -7.76 -1.29
CA TYR A 23 -12.78 -8.70 -1.68
C TYR A 23 -13.82 -8.82 -0.54
N LYS A 24 -14.57 -7.75 -0.26
CA LYS A 24 -15.81 -7.93 0.51
C LYS A 24 -16.82 -8.65 -0.39
N ASN A 25 -17.38 -9.75 0.10
CA ASN A 25 -18.33 -10.64 -0.59
C ASN A 25 -19.28 -9.88 -1.54
N SER A 26 -18.95 -9.91 -2.83
CA SER A 26 -19.68 -9.25 -3.90
C SER A 26 -20.86 -10.13 -4.33
N LEU A 27 -21.96 -10.06 -3.58
CA LEU A 27 -23.28 -10.43 -4.09
C LEU A 27 -23.97 -9.27 -4.84
N GLN A 28 -23.34 -8.08 -4.92
CA GLN A 28 -23.93 -6.93 -5.61
C GLN A 28 -22.89 -6.14 -6.41
N ASN A 29 -22.78 -6.45 -7.71
CA ASN A 29 -22.57 -5.60 -8.90
C ASN A 29 -21.81 -4.24 -8.88
N ASN A 30 -21.07 -3.87 -7.85
CA ASN A 30 -20.35 -2.60 -7.83
C ASN A 30 -18.90 -2.78 -8.31
N LYS A 31 -18.55 -2.03 -9.36
CA LYS A 31 -17.17 -1.91 -9.87
C LYS A 31 -16.30 -1.30 -8.76
N HIS A 32 -15.66 -2.15 -7.96
CA HIS A 32 -14.80 -1.70 -6.88
C HIS A 32 -13.42 -1.32 -7.43
N TYR A 33 -13.17 -0.01 -7.55
CA TYR A 33 -11.83 0.51 -7.77
C TYR A 33 -10.99 0.34 -6.49
N PRO A 34 -9.69 0.00 -6.62
CA PRO A 34 -8.80 -0.03 -5.48
C PRO A 34 -8.65 1.36 -4.86
N ILE A 35 -8.44 1.41 -3.54
CA ILE A 35 -8.01 2.65 -2.90
C ILE A 35 -6.53 2.84 -3.25
N CYS A 36 -6.19 3.99 -3.81
CA CYS A 36 -4.82 4.33 -4.20
C CYS A 36 -4.31 5.48 -3.34
N PHE A 37 -3.12 5.29 -2.75
CA PHE A 37 -2.34 6.33 -2.10
C PHE A 37 -1.07 6.55 -2.91
N VAL A 38 -0.76 7.81 -3.21
CA VAL A 38 0.45 8.19 -3.94
C VAL A 38 1.21 9.16 -3.05
N CYS A 39 2.49 8.88 -2.81
CA CYS A 39 3.33 9.73 -1.98
C CYS A 39 4.74 9.78 -2.53
N GLN A 40 5.39 10.93 -2.37
CA GLN A 40 6.82 11.06 -2.60
C GLN A 40 7.60 10.46 -1.42
N LEU A 41 8.76 9.87 -1.69
CA LEU A 41 9.59 9.23 -0.67
C LEU A 41 9.89 10.15 0.53
N TYR A 42 10.16 11.42 0.27
CA TYR A 42 10.54 12.41 1.28
C TYR A 42 9.40 12.74 2.27
N ASP A 43 8.15 12.46 1.90
CA ASP A 43 6.96 12.75 2.69
C ASP A 43 6.37 11.50 3.36
N PHE A 44 7.20 10.52 3.72
CA PHE A 44 6.74 9.26 4.30
C PHE A 44 5.85 9.43 5.55
N SER A 45 6.11 10.45 6.38
CA SER A 45 5.25 10.77 7.52
C SER A 45 3.80 11.09 7.11
N GLN A 46 3.61 11.76 5.97
CA GLN A 46 2.30 12.05 5.41
C GLN A 46 1.63 10.77 4.92
N MET A 47 2.38 9.86 4.30
CA MET A 47 1.84 8.54 3.93
C MET A 47 1.34 7.78 5.16
N VAL A 48 2.13 7.69 6.23
CA VAL A 48 1.72 7.00 7.46
C VAL A 48 0.46 7.63 8.05
N ASN A 49 0.36 8.96 8.06
CA ASN A 49 -0.84 9.66 8.50
C ASN A 49 -2.06 9.35 7.62
N LEU A 50 -1.90 9.30 6.29
CA LEU A 50 -2.99 8.94 5.37
C LEU A 50 -3.45 7.49 5.59
N LEU A 51 -2.51 6.56 5.76
CA LEU A 51 -2.83 5.15 6.02
C LEU A 51 -3.54 4.97 7.37
N SER A 52 -3.18 5.76 8.39
CA SER A 52 -3.80 5.70 9.72
C SER A 52 -5.23 6.28 9.76
N LEU A 53 -5.57 7.16 8.82
CA LEU A 53 -6.93 7.71 8.66
C LEU A 53 -7.86 6.83 7.81
N CYS A 54 -7.32 5.84 7.08
CA CYS A 54 -8.10 5.01 6.18
C CYS A 54 -8.78 3.85 6.93
N ASN A 55 -10.10 3.92 7.12
CA ASN A 55 -10.91 2.89 7.80
C ASN A 55 -10.67 1.45 7.28
N ASN A 56 -10.45 1.29 5.97
CA ASN A 56 -10.20 -0.03 5.40
C ASN A 56 -8.87 -0.62 5.89
N ILE A 57 -7.84 0.21 6.07
CA ILE A 57 -6.53 -0.20 6.58
C ILE A 57 -6.60 -0.37 8.10
N ILE A 58 -7.31 0.50 8.81
CA ILE A 58 -7.55 0.36 10.26
C ILE A 58 -8.17 -1.01 10.57
N ASN A 59 -9.10 -1.47 9.74
CA ASN A 59 -9.77 -2.76 9.91
C ASN A 59 -8.95 -3.99 9.46
N CYS A 60 -7.78 -3.80 8.84
CA CYS A 60 -6.91 -4.91 8.49
C CYS A 60 -6.30 -5.55 9.75
N SER A 61 -6.02 -6.85 9.69
CA SER A 61 -5.29 -7.53 10.76
C SER A 61 -3.90 -6.93 10.97
N SER A 62 -3.35 -7.06 12.17
CA SER A 62 -1.99 -6.59 12.49
C SER A 62 -0.94 -7.20 11.57
N ILE A 63 -1.13 -8.45 11.15
CA ILE A 63 -0.24 -9.14 10.20
C ILE A 63 -0.23 -8.41 8.84
N HIS A 64 -1.41 -8.04 8.32
CA HIS A 64 -1.50 -7.29 7.06
C HIS A 64 -0.87 -5.90 7.15
N LYS A 65 -1.08 -5.18 8.26
CA LYS A 65 -0.44 -3.88 8.49
C LYS A 65 1.08 -4.01 8.56
N PHE A 66 1.58 -5.07 9.18
CA PHE A 66 3.02 -5.32 9.27
C PHE A 66 3.63 -5.68 7.91
N TYR A 67 2.93 -6.50 7.11
CA TYR A 67 3.33 -6.79 5.72
C TYR A 67 3.39 -5.50 4.88
N LEU A 68 2.37 -4.65 4.96
CA LEU A 68 2.35 -3.36 4.28
C LEU A 68 3.57 -2.50 4.67
N GLY A 69 3.86 -2.37 5.97
CA GLY A 69 5.03 -1.64 6.44
C GLY A 69 6.35 -2.20 5.92
N LYS A 70 6.50 -3.53 5.92
CA LYS A 70 7.69 -4.22 5.39
C LYS A 70 7.90 -3.93 3.91
N GLU A 71 6.85 -4.01 3.10
CA GLU A 71 6.95 -3.79 1.66
C GLU A 71 7.19 -2.32 1.31
N ILE A 72 6.56 -1.38 2.01
CA ILE A 72 6.88 0.06 1.84
C ILE A 72 8.36 0.32 2.21
N PHE A 73 8.86 -0.29 3.28
CA PHE A 73 10.25 -0.13 3.68
C PHE A 73 11.23 -0.71 2.63
N LYS A 74 10.92 -1.87 2.05
CA LYS A 74 11.70 -2.40 0.91
C LYS A 74 11.69 -1.44 -0.28
N ALA A 75 10.53 -0.87 -0.62
CA ALA A 75 10.41 0.11 -1.69
C ALA A 75 11.29 1.34 -1.41
N GLN A 76 11.32 1.83 -0.16
CA GLN A 76 12.21 2.93 0.23
C GLN A 76 13.68 2.59 0.06
N ILE A 77 14.12 1.41 0.52
CA ILE A 77 15.51 0.95 0.35
C ILE A 77 15.86 0.87 -1.14
N SER A 78 14.98 0.28 -1.96
CA SER A 78 15.23 0.15 -3.39
C SER A 78 15.41 1.51 -4.07
N ILE A 79 14.61 2.51 -3.70
CA ILE A 79 14.73 3.88 -4.20
C ILE A 79 16.08 4.49 -3.77
N GLN A 80 16.44 4.37 -2.50
CA GLN A 80 17.70 4.91 -1.97
C GLN A 80 18.93 4.29 -2.64
N LEU A 81 18.86 2.99 -2.96
CA LEU A 81 19.92 2.25 -3.64
C LEU A 81 19.87 2.36 -5.17
N GLN A 82 18.91 3.11 -5.74
CA GLN A 82 18.66 3.20 -7.19
C GLN A 82 18.42 1.83 -7.85
N GLN A 83 17.81 0.90 -7.11
CA GLN A 83 17.46 -0.44 -7.56
C GLN A 83 15.98 -0.54 -7.94
N TYR A 84 15.65 -1.54 -8.75
CA TYR A 84 14.27 -1.83 -9.10
C TYR A 84 13.55 -2.51 -7.94
N TYR A 85 12.37 -2.00 -7.56
CA TYR A 85 11.51 -2.62 -6.56
C TYR A 85 10.70 -3.76 -7.18
N VAL A 86 10.72 -4.93 -6.55
CA VAL A 86 9.83 -6.06 -6.84
C VAL A 86 9.09 -6.43 -5.56
N GLN A 87 7.78 -6.57 -5.67
CA GLN A 87 6.94 -7.11 -4.60
C GLN A 87 6.80 -8.62 -4.81
N ASP A 88 7.11 -9.39 -3.76
CA ASP A 88 6.93 -10.85 -3.67
C ASP A 88 5.76 -11.22 -2.74
#